data_AF-A0A838VQH3-F1
#
_entry.id   AF-A0A838VQH3-F1
#
_cell.length_a   1.000
_cell.length_b   1.000
_cell.length_c   1.000
_cell.angle_alpha   90.00
_cell.angle_beta   90.00
_cell.angle_gamma   90.00
#
_symmetry.space_group_name_H-M   'P 1'
#
loop_
_entity.id
_entity.type
_entity.pdbx_description
1 polymer ?
#
loop_
_entity_poly.entity_id
_entity_poly.type
_entity_poly.pdbx_seq_one_letter_code
_entity_poly.pdbx_strand_id
1 'polypeptide(L)' 'MTLQIGVVSQKGGVGKSTIARLLAREYAAAGWDVKIADLDIAQATSTNWKQRR' A
#
# COMPACT_ATOMS: atom_id res chain seq x y z
N MET A 1 -16.11 11.97 0.46
CA MET A 1 -15.44 11.86 -0.86
C MET A 1 -14.11 11.16 -0.61
N THR A 2 -13.76 10.11 -1.35
CA THR A 2 -12.59 9.26 -1.04
C THR A 2 -11.54 9.41 -2.13
N LEU A 3 -10.30 9.75 -1.77
CA LEU A 3 -9.17 9.79 -2.68
C LEU A 3 -8.67 8.36 -2.96
N GLN A 4 -8.46 8.01 -4.24
CA GLN A 4 -7.95 6.71 -4.66
C GLN A 4 -6.61 6.88 -5.37
N ILE A 5 -5.59 6.12 -4.95
CA ILE A 5 -4.23 6.17 -5.49
C ILE A 5 -3.82 4.77 -5.94
N GLY A 6 -3.49 4.62 -7.23
CA GLY A 6 -2.97 3.37 -7.80
C GLY A 6 -1.45 3.38 -7.90
N VAL A 7 -0.77 2.46 -7.20
CA VAL A 7 0.68 2.29 -7.29
C VAL A 7 1.00 1.10 -8.21
N VAL A 8 1.27 1.39 -9.48
CA VAL A 8 1.40 0.37 -10.54
C VAL A 8 2.79 0.37 -11.17
N SER A 9 3.26 -0.81 -11.59
CA SER A 9 4.48 -0.97 -12.41
C SER A 9 4.53 -2.37 -13.03
N GLN A 10 5.19 -2.50 -14.18
CA GLN A 10 5.28 -3.73 -14.98
C GLN A 10 6.21 -4.79 -14.38
N LYS A 11 7.14 -4.41 -13.48
CA LYS A 11 8.10 -5.33 -12.87
C LYS A 11 7.82 -5.56 -11.38
N GLY A 12 8.08 -6.79 -10.93
CA GLY A 12 8.18 -7.12 -9.51
C GLY A 12 9.41 -6.47 -8.86
N GLY A 13 9.38 -6.27 -7.55
CA GLY A 13 10.55 -5.80 -6.79
C GLY A 13 10.93 -4.30 -6.90
N VAL A 14 10.24 -3.51 -7.73
CA VAL A 14 10.54 -2.06 -7.93
C VAL A 14 10.04 -1.14 -6.80
N GLY A 15 9.63 -1.68 -5.66
CA GLY A 15 9.23 -0.89 -4.49
C GLY A 15 7.77 -0.43 -4.41
N LYS A 16 6.86 -0.95 -5.26
CA LYS A 16 5.41 -0.62 -5.25
C LYS A 16 4.80 -0.67 -3.83
N SER A 17 4.95 -1.81 -3.15
CA SER A 17 4.39 -2.02 -1.80
C SER A 17 5.10 -1.17 -0.72
N THR A 18 6.33 -0.73 -0.98
CA THR A 18 7.03 0.21 -0.08
C THR A 18 6.43 1.60 -0.20
N ILE A 19 6.25 2.10 -1.43
CA ILE A 19 5.63 3.41 -1.69
C ILE A 19 4.19 3.44 -1.16
N ALA A 20 3.40 2.40 -1.42
CA ALA A 20 2.02 2.31 -0.93
C ALA A 20 1.93 2.40 0.61
N ARG A 21 2.84 1.75 1.34
CA ARG A 21 2.89 1.80 2.81
C ARG A 21 3.35 3.16 3.33
N LEU A 22 4.34 3.79 2.69
CA LEU A 22 4.81 5.12 3.08
C LEU A 22 3.73 6.19 2.86
N LEU A 23 3.07 6.17 1.70
CA LEU A 23 1.91 7.03 1.44
C LEU A 23 0.85 6.86 2.52
N ALA A 24 0.48 5.61 2.83
CA ALA A 24 -0.53 5.35 3.83
C ALA A 24 -0.14 5.85 5.23
N ARG A 25 1.14 5.68 5.61
CA ARG A 25 1.69 6.19 6.86
C ARG A 25 1.64 7.73 6.94
N GLU A 26 2.04 8.43 5.86
CA GLU A 26 2.02 9.90 5.86
C GLU A 26 0.59 10.46 5.89
N TYR A 27 -0.36 9.87 5.14
CA TYR A 27 -1.76 10.29 5.22
C TYR A 27 -2.38 10.02 6.60
N ALA A 28 -2.08 8.86 7.20
CA ALA A 28 -2.54 8.56 8.55
C ALA A 28 -1.92 9.52 9.58
N ALA A 29 -0.63 9.86 9.44
CA ALA A 29 0.03 10.86 10.29
C ALA A 29 -0.57 12.26 10.13
N ALA A 30 -1.13 12.58 8.96
CA ALA A 30 -1.89 13.80 8.70
C ALA A 30 -3.36 13.74 9.19
N GLY A 31 -3.77 12.66 9.88
CA GLY A 31 -5.10 12.51 10.47
C GLY A 31 -6.19 11.95 9.55
N TRP A 32 -5.80 11.39 8.39
CA TRP A 32 -6.75 10.78 7.47
C TRP A 32 -7.04 9.33 7.86
N ASP A 33 -8.26 8.86 7.57
CA ASP A 33 -8.55 7.42 7.55
C ASP A 33 -8.03 6.82 6.23
N VAL A 34 -7.23 5.76 6.36
CA VAL A 34 -6.46 5.21 5.24
C VAL A 34 -6.58 3.70 5.20
N LYS A 35 -6.77 3.17 4.00
CA LYS A 35 -6.77 1.74 3.73
C LYS A 35 -5.87 1.40 2.55
N ILE A 36 -4.98 0.43 2.74
CA ILE A 36 -4.21 -0.16 1.65
C ILE A 36 -5.02 -1.34 1.09
N ALA A 37 -5.25 -1.33 -0.22
CA ALA A 37 -5.78 -2.46 -0.97
C ALA A 37 -4.64 -3.14 -1.74
N ASP A 38 -4.34 -4.39 -1.40
CA ASP A 38 -3.32 -5.19 -2.08
C ASP A 38 -3.99 -6.04 -3.17
N LEU A 39 -3.74 -5.73 -4.43
CA LEU A 39 -4.31 -6.43 -5.58
C LEU A 39 -3.36 -7.47 -6.18
N ASP A 40 -2.14 -7.59 -5.65
CA ASP A 40 -1.18 -8.63 -6.03
C ASP A 40 -1.40 -9.85 -5.14
N ILE A 41 -2.39 -10.68 -5.49
CA ILE A 41 -2.80 -11.84 -4.68
C ILE A 41 -1.69 -12.91 -4.63
N ALA A 42 -0.85 -13.00 -5.66
CA ALA A 42 0.20 -14.01 -5.74
C ALA A 42 1.35 -13.71 -4.77
N GLN A 43 1.80 -12.44 -4.69
CA GLN A 43 2.89 -12.05 -3.78
C GLN A 43 2.39 -11.55 -2.42
N ALA A 44 1.22 -10.89 -2.41
CA ALA A 44 0.52 -10.38 -1.23
C ALA A 44 1.42 -9.61 -0.24
N THR A 45 2.36 -8.81 -0.76
CA THR A 45 3.45 -8.23 0.03
C THR A 45 2.92 -7.33 1.16
N SER A 46 1.93 -6.48 0.88
CA SER A 46 1.38 -5.56 1.88
C SER A 46 0.48 -6.30 2.87
N THR A 47 -0.29 -7.28 2.38
CA THR A 47 -1.15 -8.13 3.22
C THR A 47 -0.32 -8.97 4.20
N ASN A 48 0.71 -9.65 3.73
CA ASN A 48 1.61 -10.45 4.55
C ASN A 48 2.37 -9.58 5.55
N TRP A 49 2.74 -8.35 5.17
CA TRP A 49 3.36 -7.40 6.10
C TRP A 49 2.42 -7.05 7.26
N LYS A 50 1.14 -6.73 6.98
CA LYS A 50 0.11 -6.44 7.99
C LYS A 50 -0.17 -7.64 8.90
N GLN A 51 -0.11 -8.86 8.39
CA GLN A 51 -0.33 -10.04 9.25
C GLN A 51 0.80 -10.26 10.26
N ARG A 52 2.00 -9.75 9.99
CA ARG A 52 3.18 -9.91 10.84
C ARG A 52 3.38 -8.79 11.87
N ARG A 53 2.61 -7.70 11.79
CA ARG A 53 2.78 -6.47 12.57
C ARG A 53 1.43 -5.87 12.90
#